data_AF-A0A151RPF9-F1
#
_entry.id   AF-A0A151RPF9-F1
#
_cell.length_a   1.000
_cell.length_b   1.000
_cell.length_c   1.000
_cell.angle_alpha   90.00
_cell.angle_beta   90.00
_cell.angle_gamma   90.00
#
_symmetry.space_group_name_H-M   'P 1'
#
loop_
_entity.id
_entity.type
_entity.pdbx_description
1 polymer ?
#
loop_
_entity_poly.entity_id
_entity_poly.type
_entity_poly.pdbx_seq_one_letter_code
_entity_poly.pdbx_strand_id
1 'polypeptide(L)'
;MKKDGGIPNSNTWEVFYEGHIADKRISDALFCLKEAFMSAGGSKSWKPKLLNLSAFLELCQEQDDMESAEVLIGFLRKSKFSKIKVYASLIGSSDGTIDKGELLSKIDTEDRSDDIIDSETMDDGDSQMLLNQLE
;
A
#
# COMPACT_ATOMS: atom_id res chain seq x y z
N MET A 1 32.10 7.60 10.27
CA MET A 1 30.77 7.01 9.98
C MET A 1 30.35 7.46 8.59
N LYS A 2 30.30 6.56 7.61
CA LYS A 2 29.64 6.86 6.34
C LYS A 2 28.13 6.82 6.61
N LYS A 3 27.42 7.85 6.16
CA LYS A 3 25.96 7.89 6.21
C LYS A 3 25.47 7.08 5.00
N ASP A 4 25.64 5.76 5.07
CA ASP A 4 25.23 4.84 4.01
C ASP A 4 23.72 4.58 4.15
N GLY A 5 22.92 5.60 3.83
CA GLY A 5 21.47 5.48 3.71
C GLY A 5 21.09 5.49 2.24
N GLY A 6 20.38 4.46 1.79
CA GLY A 6 19.70 4.49 0.48
C GLY A 6 18.54 5.49 0.49
N ILE A 7 18.19 6.03 -0.68
CA ILE A 7 16.97 6.83 -0.85
C ILE A 7 15.77 5.87 -0.76
N PRO A 8 14.79 6.08 0.14
CA PRO A 8 13.65 5.19 0.25
C PRO A 8 12.83 5.16 -1.05
N ASN A 9 12.38 3.97 -1.45
CA ASN A 9 11.45 3.82 -2.57
C ASN A 9 10.00 3.98 -2.09
N SER A 10 9.04 3.95 -3.02
CA SER A 10 7.62 4.12 -2.68
C SER A 10 7.09 3.14 -1.65
N ASN A 11 7.50 1.87 -1.70
CA ASN A 11 7.07 0.88 -0.70
C ASN A 11 7.63 1.23 0.68
N THR A 12 8.88 1.67 0.76
CA THR A 12 9.49 2.08 2.04
C THR A 12 8.79 3.30 2.63
N TRP A 13 8.50 4.31 1.81
CA TRP A 13 7.73 5.47 2.23
C TRP A 13 6.31 5.11 2.69
N GLU A 14 5.68 4.14 2.02
CA GLU A 14 4.35 3.65 2.40
C GLU A 14 4.35 2.90 3.75
N VAL A 15 5.44 2.21 4.10
CA VAL A 15 5.59 1.62 5.44
C VAL A 15 5.70 2.70 6.51
N PHE A 16 6.44 3.80 6.26
CA PHE A 16 6.50 4.92 7.20
C PHE A 16 5.15 5.63 7.34
N TYR A 17 4.44 5.81 6.22
CA TYR A 17 3.08 6.32 6.21
C TYR A 17 2.15 5.48 7.11
N GLU A 18 2.18 4.15 6.98
CA GLU A 18 1.42 3.22 7.82
C GLU A 18 1.72 3.40 9.31
N GLY A 19 3.00 3.48 9.67
CA GLY A 19 3.42 3.72 11.05
C GLY A 19 2.94 5.07 11.59
N HIS A 20 3.01 6.14 10.80
CA HIS A 20 2.54 7.46 11.22
C HIS A 20 1.02 7.55 11.36
N ILE A 21 0.24 6.79 10.58
CA ILE A 21 -1.20 6.64 10.81
C ILE A 21 -1.44 5.99 12.17
N ALA A 22 -0.74 4.90 12.47
CA ALA A 22 -0.88 4.19 13.76
C ALA A 22 -0.52 5.09 14.96
N ASP A 23 0.48 5.96 14.80
CA ASP A 23 0.87 6.98 15.79
C ASP A 23 -0.05 8.21 15.82
N LYS A 24 -1.10 8.26 14.99
CA LYS A 24 -2.02 9.39 14.82
C LYS A 24 -1.33 10.71 14.40
N ARG A 25 -0.20 10.64 13.69
CA ARG A 25 0.59 11.80 13.22
C ARG A 25 0.28 12.15 11.77
N ILE A 26 -0.81 12.91 11.55
CA ILE A 26 -1.32 13.22 10.21
C ILE A 26 -0.28 13.92 9.33
N SER A 27 0.42 14.92 9.84
CA SER A 27 1.40 15.68 9.02
C SER A 27 2.57 14.81 8.54
N ASP A 28 3.10 13.95 9.42
CA ASP A 28 4.20 13.03 9.09
C ASP A 28 3.74 11.93 8.12
N ALA A 29 2.53 11.39 8.34
CA ALA A 29 1.90 10.43 7.45
C ALA A 29 1.72 11.05 6.04
N LEU A 30 1.15 12.25 5.95
CA LEU A 30 0.93 12.93 4.68
C LEU A 30 2.25 13.22 3.96
N PHE A 31 3.30 13.61 4.70
CA PHE A 31 4.63 13.79 4.14
C PHE A 31 5.15 12.49 3.51
N CYS A 32 5.13 11.38 4.25
CA CYS A 32 5.60 10.08 3.76
C CYS A 32 4.81 9.64 2.52
N LEU A 33 3.50 9.85 2.50
CA LEU A 33 2.68 9.49 1.36
C LEU A 33 3.04 10.32 0.12
N LYS A 34 3.27 11.63 0.26
CA LYS A 34 3.73 12.50 -0.83
C LYS A 34 5.07 11.99 -1.39
N GLU A 35 6.00 11.66 -0.52
CA GLU A 35 7.29 11.07 -0.92
C GLU A 35 7.11 9.73 -1.65
N ALA A 36 6.15 8.89 -1.22
CA ALA A 36 5.84 7.64 -1.89
C ALA A 36 5.35 7.87 -3.34
N PHE A 37 4.45 8.83 -3.54
CA PHE A 37 3.96 9.22 -4.88
C PHE A 37 5.08 9.78 -5.76
N MET A 38 5.95 10.63 -5.21
CA MET A 38 7.07 11.21 -5.97
C MET A 38 8.13 10.16 -6.32
N SER A 39 8.47 9.30 -5.37
CA SER A 39 9.43 8.20 -5.53
C SER A 39 8.92 7.13 -6.49
N ALA A 40 7.61 7.09 -6.78
CA ALA A 40 7.05 6.11 -7.68
C ALA A 40 7.54 6.34 -9.12
N GLY A 41 7.91 7.56 -9.51
CA GLY A 41 8.62 7.84 -10.77
C GLY A 41 7.98 7.25 -12.04
N GLY A 42 6.65 7.09 -12.06
CA GLY A 42 5.94 6.42 -13.18
C GLY A 42 5.99 4.88 -13.17
N SER A 43 6.62 4.28 -12.15
CA SER A 43 6.60 2.83 -11.89
C SER A 43 5.20 2.27 -12.04
N LYS A 44 5.08 1.23 -12.85
CA LYS A 44 3.82 0.55 -13.10
C LYS A 44 3.40 -0.37 -11.94
N SER A 45 4.37 -0.80 -11.11
CA SER A 45 4.15 -1.81 -10.08
C SER A 45 3.62 -1.24 -8.77
N TRP A 46 4.05 -0.05 -8.36
CA TRP A 46 3.58 0.52 -7.09
C TRP A 46 2.15 1.03 -7.21
N LYS A 47 1.35 0.67 -6.20
CA LYS A 47 -0.01 1.13 -5.97
C LYS A 47 -0.16 1.35 -4.46
N PRO A 48 -0.71 2.48 -4.01
CA PRO A 48 -0.93 2.69 -2.59
C PRO A 48 -1.96 1.68 -2.05
N LYS A 49 -1.68 1.08 -0.90
CA LYS A 49 -2.55 0.15 -0.19
C LYS A 49 -3.85 0.86 0.18
N LEU A 50 -4.97 0.32 -0.30
CA LEU A 50 -6.29 0.93 -0.07
C LEU A 50 -6.60 1.08 1.42
N LEU A 51 -6.25 0.08 2.24
CA LEU A 51 -6.45 0.11 3.70
C LEU A 51 -5.75 1.31 4.36
N ASN A 52 -4.50 1.60 3.98
CA ASN A 52 -3.76 2.71 4.56
C ASN A 52 -4.40 4.06 4.15
N LEU A 53 -4.90 4.16 2.92
CA LEU A 53 -5.60 5.36 2.45
C LEU A 53 -6.91 5.60 3.21
N SER A 54 -7.72 4.55 3.39
CA SER A 54 -8.97 4.64 4.15
C SER A 54 -8.69 5.01 5.62
N ALA A 55 -7.73 4.35 6.26
CA ALA A 55 -7.37 4.64 7.65
C ALA A 55 -6.87 6.09 7.84
N PHE A 56 -6.15 6.65 6.86
CA PHE A 56 -5.75 8.04 6.92
C PHE A 56 -6.92 9.02 6.75
N LEU A 57 -7.87 8.74 5.86
CA LEU A 57 -9.07 9.56 5.70
C LEU A 57 -9.93 9.53 6.97
N GLU A 58 -10.09 8.36 7.58
CA GLU A 58 -10.77 8.21 8.87
C GLU A 58 -10.04 9.01 9.97
N LEU A 59 -8.71 8.92 10.03
CA LEU A 59 -7.92 9.69 10.99
C LEU A 59 -8.05 11.21 10.79
N CYS A 60 -8.08 11.67 9.54
CA CYS A 60 -8.34 13.07 9.22
C CYS A 60 -9.71 13.52 9.72
N GLN A 61 -10.75 12.68 9.52
CA GLN A 61 -12.09 12.95 10.02
C GLN A 61 -12.14 12.94 11.57
N GLU A 62 -11.46 12.01 12.23
CA GLU A 62 -11.36 11.95 13.70
C GLU A 62 -10.74 13.21 14.30
N GLN A 63 -9.73 13.78 13.64
CA GLN A 63 -9.00 14.97 14.11
C GLN A 63 -9.48 16.29 13.48
N ASP A 64 -10.57 16.24 12.69
CA ASP A 64 -11.12 17.38 11.92
C ASP A 64 -10.10 18.05 10.98
N ASP A 65 -9.09 17.30 10.52
CA ASP A 65 -8.08 17.75 9.53
C ASP A 65 -8.54 17.40 8.10
N MET A 66 -9.61 18.05 7.66
CA MET A 66 -10.14 17.85 6.31
C MET A 66 -9.21 18.39 5.22
N GLU A 67 -8.29 19.30 5.56
CA GLU A 67 -7.30 19.82 4.61
C GLU A 67 -6.35 18.69 4.17
N SER A 68 -5.83 17.91 5.12
CA SER A 68 -4.98 16.75 4.81
C SER A 68 -5.71 15.68 4.00
N ALA A 69 -7.00 15.45 4.29
CA ALA A 69 -7.85 14.53 3.51
C ALA A 69 -8.01 14.98 2.05
N GLU A 70 -8.31 16.26 1.82
CA GLU A 70 -8.44 16.85 0.48
C GLU A 70 -7.13 16.79 -0.30
N VAL A 71 -5.98 16.98 0.38
CA VAL A 71 -4.67 16.80 -0.26
C VAL A 71 -4.51 15.38 -0.78
N LEU A 72 -4.80 14.36 0.03
CA LEU A 72 -4.76 12.96 -0.41
C LEU A 72 -5.67 12.72 -1.62
N ILE A 73 -6.93 13.14 -1.53
CA ILE A 73 -7.91 13.00 -2.61
C ILE A 73 -7.39 13.67 -3.89
N GLY A 74 -6.79 14.85 -3.77
CA GLY A 74 -6.15 15.57 -4.87
C GLY A 74 -5.02 14.78 -5.53
N PHE A 75 -4.16 14.11 -4.75
CA PHE A 75 -3.11 13.23 -5.28
C PHE A 75 -3.71 12.05 -6.04
N LEU A 76 -4.68 11.35 -5.45
CA LEU A 76 -5.31 10.20 -6.08
C LEU A 76 -6.01 10.59 -7.39
N ARG A 77 -6.73 11.71 -7.41
CA ARG A 77 -7.44 12.23 -8.59
C ARG A 77 -6.48 12.58 -9.74
N LYS A 78 -5.33 13.19 -9.43
CA LYS A 78 -4.29 13.54 -10.42
C LYS A 78 -3.45 12.34 -10.87
N SER A 79 -3.42 11.27 -10.08
CA SER A 79 -2.68 10.06 -10.39
C SER A 79 -3.42 9.16 -11.41
N LYS A 80 -2.72 8.14 -11.91
CA LYS A 80 -3.33 7.06 -12.72
C LYS A 80 -4.35 6.22 -11.94
N PHE A 81 -4.34 6.27 -10.61
CA PHE A 81 -5.20 5.43 -9.76
C PHE A 81 -6.67 5.87 -9.79
N SER A 82 -6.96 7.12 -10.16
CA SER A 82 -8.35 7.61 -10.33
C SER A 82 -9.17 6.81 -11.35
N LYS A 83 -8.51 6.11 -12.28
CA LYS A 83 -9.17 5.24 -13.28
C LYS A 83 -9.51 3.84 -12.74
N ILE A 84 -9.00 3.49 -11.57
CA ILE A 84 -9.22 2.18 -10.95
C ILE A 84 -10.42 2.30 -10.01
N LYS A 85 -11.42 1.44 -10.21
CA LYS A 85 -12.73 1.51 -9.53
C LYS A 85 -12.62 1.69 -8.00
N VAL A 86 -11.77 0.92 -7.33
CA VAL A 86 -11.67 0.99 -5.85
C VAL A 86 -11.17 2.35 -5.35
N TYR A 87 -10.21 2.97 -6.04
CA TYR A 87 -9.74 4.31 -5.69
C TYR A 87 -10.73 5.39 -6.12
N ALA A 88 -11.41 5.21 -7.26
CA ALA A 88 -12.47 6.11 -7.70
C ALA A 88 -13.63 6.15 -6.68
N SER A 89 -14.00 5.00 -6.11
CA SER A 89 -14.96 4.91 -5.01
C SER A 89 -14.46 5.61 -3.75
N LEU A 90 -13.17 5.46 -3.40
CA LEU A 90 -12.58 6.13 -2.23
C LEU A 90 -12.54 7.66 -2.37
N ILE A 91 -12.29 8.19 -3.57
CA ILE A 91 -12.25 9.63 -3.87
C ILE A 91 -13.64 10.28 -3.78
N GLY A 92 -14.71 9.48 -3.78
CA GLY A 92 -16.09 9.95 -3.93
C GLY A 92 -16.38 10.42 -5.36
N SER A 93 -17.64 10.26 -5.80
CA SER A 93 -18.13 10.93 -7.01
C SER A 93 -18.13 12.44 -6.71
N SER A 94 -17.39 13.22 -7.48
CA SER A 94 -17.05 14.62 -7.17
C SER A 94 -18.21 15.60 -7.37
N ASP A 95 -19.33 15.43 -6.68
CA ASP A 95 -20.39 16.44 -6.60
C ASP A 95 -20.34 17.14 -5.23
N GLY A 96 -19.32 17.97 -5.04
CA GLY A 96 -19.36 19.18 -4.21
C GLY A 96 -19.38 19.07 -2.69
N THR A 97 -19.72 17.95 -2.06
CA THR A 97 -19.75 17.85 -0.59
C THR A 97 -19.25 16.49 -0.13
N ILE A 98 -18.09 16.45 0.53
CA ILE A 98 -17.69 15.28 1.32
C ILE A 98 -18.65 15.22 2.49
N ASP A 99 -19.73 14.46 2.32
CA ASP A 99 -20.65 14.18 3.41
C ASP A 99 -19.97 13.16 4.33
N LYS A 100 -19.78 13.51 5.61
CA LYS A 100 -19.01 12.74 6.61
C LYS A 100 -19.52 11.29 6.80
N GLY A 101 -20.67 10.94 6.22
CA GLY A 101 -21.32 9.63 6.32
C GLY A 101 -21.11 8.66 5.16
N GLU A 102 -20.60 9.08 3.99
CA GLU A 102 -20.62 8.21 2.78
C GLU A 102 -19.31 7.42 2.54
N LEU A 103 -18.20 7.80 3.18
CA LEU A 103 -16.89 7.12 3.01
C LEU A 103 -16.92 5.63 3.38
N LEU A 104 -17.88 5.20 4.22
CA LEU A 104 -17.85 3.93 4.95
C LEU A 104 -18.61 2.77 4.28
N SER A 105 -19.43 2.98 3.25
CA SER A 105 -20.43 1.96 2.88
C SER A 105 -19.99 0.89 1.87
N LYS A 106 -18.78 0.92 1.29
CA LYS A 106 -18.48 0.07 0.10
C LYS A 106 -17.08 -0.55 -0.02
N ILE A 107 -16.36 -0.80 1.07
CA ILE A 107 -15.15 -1.63 1.00
C ILE A 107 -15.53 -3.07 1.36
N ASP A 108 -16.12 -3.78 0.41
CA ASP A 108 -16.18 -5.24 0.44
C ASP A 108 -14.73 -5.74 0.33
N THR A 109 -14.19 -6.18 1.46
CA THR A 109 -12.81 -6.67 1.57
C THR A 109 -12.80 -8.13 1.10
N GLU A 110 -12.80 -8.34 -0.22
CA GLU A 110 -12.30 -9.62 -0.77
C GLU A 110 -10.79 -9.50 -0.98
N ASP A 111 -10.07 -9.75 0.12
CA ASP A 111 -8.65 -10.08 0.13
C ASP A 111 -8.46 -11.41 -0.63
N ARG A 112 -8.20 -11.34 -1.93
CA ARG A 112 -7.70 -12.49 -2.68
C ARG A 112 -6.23 -12.65 -2.31
N SER A 113 -5.98 -13.54 -1.35
CA SER A 113 -4.67 -14.12 -1.13
C SER A 113 -4.26 -14.88 -2.40
N ASP A 114 -3.39 -14.28 -3.20
CA ASP A 114 -2.70 -14.97 -4.29
C ASP A 114 -1.45 -15.69 -3.73
N ASP A 115 -1.39 -17.00 -4.03
CA ASP A 115 -0.22 -17.85 -4.21
C ASP A 115 0.55 -18.40 -2.99
N ILE A 116 0.21 -19.65 -2.60
CA ILE A 116 1.22 -20.68 -2.35
C ILE A 116 0.92 -21.86 -3.28
N ILE A 117 1.72 -21.96 -4.33
CA ILE A 117 1.81 -23.16 -5.17
C ILE A 117 2.50 -24.22 -4.32
N ASP A 118 1.75 -25.20 -3.84
CA ASP A 118 2.28 -26.40 -3.22
C ASP A 118 2.79 -27.34 -4.32
N SER A 119 4.07 -27.20 -4.68
CA SER A 119 4.74 -28.20 -5.49
C SER A 119 5.28 -29.29 -4.56
N GLU A 120 4.42 -30.23 -4.18
CA GLU A 120 4.85 -31.49 -3.58
C GLU A 120 5.70 -32.24 -4.62
N THR A 121 7.02 -32.16 -4.46
CA THR A 121 7.94 -33.07 -5.14
C THR A 121 7.95 -34.36 -4.31
N MET A 122 7.16 -35.34 -4.72
CA MET A 122 7.24 -36.68 -4.14
C MET A 122 8.53 -37.33 -4.61
N ASP A 123 9.49 -37.35 -3.68
CA ASP A 123 10.62 -38.27 -3.63
C ASP A 123 10.07 -39.69 -3.51
N ASP A 124 10.25 -40.49 -4.56
CA ASP A 124 10.10 -41.94 -4.48
C ASP A 124 11.34 -42.57 -5.12
N GLY A 125 12.09 -43.27 -4.28
CA GLY A 125 13.45 -43.65 -4.52
C GLY A 125 13.62 -44.80 -5.52
N ASP A 126 14.86 -44.94 -5.97
CA ASP A 126 15.38 -46.27 -6.21
C ASP A 126 16.86 -46.36 -5.82
N SER A 127 17.13 -47.30 -4.92
CA SER A 127 18.46 -47.63 -4.44
C SER A 127 19.27 -48.31 -5.52
N GLN A 128 20.49 -47.84 -5.79
CA GLN A 128 21.60 -48.77 -6.10
C GLN A 128 22.91 -48.22 -5.55
N MET A 129 23.52 -49.04 -4.70
CA MET A 129 24.82 -48.85 -4.08
C MET A 129 25.92 -49.04 -5.12
N LEU A 130 26.89 -48.12 -5.22
CA LEU A 130 28.24 -48.45 -5.66
C LEU A 130 29.28 -47.66 -4.86
N LEU A 131 29.90 -48.38 -3.93
CA LEU A 131 31.09 -47.99 -3.20
C LEU A 131 32.27 -47.93 -4.17
N ASN A 132 32.81 -46.74 -4.43
CA ASN A 132 34.17 -46.61 -4.94
C ASN A 132 35.07 -46.21 -3.78
N GLN A 133 35.85 -47.20 -3.34
CA GLN A 133 36.99 -46.99 -2.45
C GLN A 133 38.08 -46.24 -3.23
N LEU A 134 38.61 -45.21 -2.58
CA LEU A 134 39.79 -44.48 -3.01
C LEU A 134 40.98 -45.06 -2.24
N GLU A 135 41.78 -45.88 -2.91
CA GLU A 135 43.25 -45.95 -2.74
C GLU A 135 43.90 -46.43 -4.05
#